data_AF-C3XIT8-F1
#
_entry.id   AF-C3XIT8-F1
#
_cell.length_a   1.000
_cell.length_b   1.000
_cell.length_c   1.000
_cell.angle_alpha   90.00
_cell.angle_beta   90.00
_cell.angle_gamma   90.00
#
_symmetry.space_group_name_H-M   'P 1'
#
loop_
_entity.id
_entity.type
_entity.pdbx_description
1 polymer ?
#
loop_
_entity_poly.entity_id
_entity_poly.type
_entity_poly.pdbx_seq_one_letter_code
_entity_poly.pdbx_strand_id
1 'polypeptide(L)'
;MRSHFDSIIVDTGGRDSKEMRKAILVSDIIIIPTIPSQYDVNVLDHMLELYAEAKDLNPKLLSLILVNRVSPNPFLTKELRNLKDYIHVTKQEMCLEDVKV
;
A
#
# COMPACT_ATOMS: atom_id res chain seq x y z
N MET A 1 -23.01 11.62 6.31
CA MET A 1 -21.57 11.75 6.66
C MET A 1 -20.74 12.16 5.45
N ARG A 2 -20.75 11.40 4.33
CA ARG A 2 -20.04 11.79 3.08
C ARG A 2 -20.36 13.20 2.56
N SER A 3 -21.59 13.67 2.73
CA SER A 3 -22.03 15.01 2.31
C SER A 3 -21.53 16.17 3.19
N HIS A 4 -20.86 15.88 4.31
CA HIS A 4 -20.41 16.88 5.27
C HIS A 4 -18.88 17.03 5.32
N PHE A 5 -18.14 16.18 4.62
CA PHE A 5 -16.68 16.18 4.63
C PHE A 5 -16.16 15.96 3.21
N ASP A 6 -15.16 16.75 2.81
CA ASP A 6 -14.49 16.58 1.52
C ASP A 6 -13.67 15.29 1.47
N SER A 7 -13.21 14.82 2.63
CA SER A 7 -12.38 13.62 2.75
C SER A 7 -12.59 12.94 4.09
N ILE A 8 -12.48 11.61 4.11
CA ILE A 8 -12.57 10.79 5.30
C ILE A 8 -11.32 9.91 5.35
N ILE A 9 -10.59 9.96 6.45
CA ILE A 9 -9.40 9.14 6.67
C ILE A 9 -9.76 8.04 7.66
N VAL A 10 -9.48 6.79 7.26
CA VAL A 10 -9.67 5.61 8.12
C VAL A 10 -8.30 5.06 8.47
N ASP A 11 -7.92 5.18 9.73
CA ASP A 11 -6.74 4.52 10.28
C ASP A 11 -7.13 3.13 10.78
N THR A 12 -6.39 2.11 10.39
CA THR A 12 -6.70 0.71 10.74
C THR A 12 -5.60 0.17 11.64
N GLY A 13 -5.91 -0.86 12.44
CA GLY A 13 -4.97 -1.41 13.42
C GLY A 13 -3.72 -2.12 12.85
N GLY A 14 -3.46 -2.04 11.54
CA GLY A 14 -2.28 -2.60 10.88
C GLY A 14 -2.26 -4.13 10.79
N ARG A 15 -3.40 -4.79 11.06
CA ARG A 15 -3.58 -6.24 10.95
C ARG A 15 -4.69 -6.54 9.96
N ASP A 16 -4.52 -7.63 9.22
CA ASP A 16 -5.58 -8.16 8.40
C ASP A 16 -6.79 -8.53 9.27
N SER A 17 -7.81 -7.69 9.19
CA SER A 17 -9.02 -7.73 10.01
C SER A 17 -10.22 -7.48 9.13
N LYS A 18 -11.39 -7.93 9.59
CA LYS A 18 -12.65 -7.71 8.86
C LYS A 18 -12.92 -6.22 8.68
N GLU A 19 -12.54 -5.42 9.67
CA GLU A 19 -12.69 -3.97 9.69
C GLU A 19 -11.79 -3.31 8.65
N MET A 20 -10.52 -3.72 8.56
CA MET A 20 -9.58 -3.23 7.55
C MET A 20 -10.03 -3.60 6.14
N ARG A 21 -10.38 -4.87 5.88
CA ARG A 21 -10.86 -5.30 4.56
C ARG A 21 -12.11 -4.55 4.12
N LYS A 22 -13.05 -4.31 5.03
CA LYS A 22 -14.23 -3.47 4.76
C LYS A 22 -13.86 -2.03 4.46
N ALA A 23 -12.91 -1.45 5.18
CA ALA A 23 -12.43 -0.10 4.94
C ALA A 23 -11.79 0.03 3.56
N ILE A 24 -10.91 -0.90 3.18
CA ILE A 24 -10.28 -0.94 1.85
C ILE A 24 -11.35 -1.02 0.76
N LEU A 25 -12.31 -1.94 0.90
CA LEU A 25 -13.36 -2.17 -0.09
C LEU A 25 -14.19 -0.91 -0.41
N VAL A 26 -14.47 -0.07 0.60
CA VAL A 26 -15.31 1.14 0.43
C VAL A 26 -14.51 2.42 0.16
N SER A 27 -13.18 2.34 0.10
CA SER A 27 -12.28 3.48 -0.07
C SER A 27 -12.04 3.80 -1.54
N ASP A 28 -11.73 5.07 -1.82
CA ASP A 28 -11.26 5.50 -3.14
C ASP A 28 -9.74 5.29 -3.27
N ILE A 29 -9.00 5.41 -2.16
CA ILE A 29 -7.54 5.29 -2.11
C ILE A 29 -7.14 4.50 -0.87
N ILE A 30 -6.21 3.55 -1.02
CA ILE A 30 -5.44 2.95 0.08
C ILE A 30 -4.02 3.51 0.08
N ILE A 31 -3.51 3.85 1.27
CA ILE A 31 -2.10 4.20 1.46
C ILE A 31 -1.45 3.06 2.24
N ILE A 32 -0.36 2.50 1.70
CA ILE A 32 0.40 1.41 2.31
C ILE A 32 1.77 1.96 2.73
N PRO A 33 1.97 2.29 4.02
CA PRO A 33 3.28 2.69 4.52
C PRO A 33 4.26 1.51 4.47
N THR A 34 5.46 1.73 3.94
CA THR A 34 6.46 0.67 3.79
C THR A 34 7.86 1.21 4.10
N ILE A 35 8.56 0.58 5.03
CA ILE A 35 9.94 0.94 5.35
C ILE A 35 10.88 0.16 4.40
N PRO A 36 12.02 0.71 3.95
CA PRO A 36 13.07 -0.02 3.25
C PRO A 36 13.72 -1.08 4.14
N SER A 37 13.01 -2.19 4.36
CA SER A 37 13.42 -3.31 5.20
C SER A 37 12.86 -4.62 4.65
N GLN A 38 13.59 -5.72 4.83
CA GLN A 38 13.14 -7.03 4.37
C GLN A 38 11.85 -7.50 5.06
N TYR A 39 11.60 -7.07 6.30
CA TYR A 39 10.38 -7.43 7.03
C TYR A 39 9.14 -6.75 6.43
N ASP A 40 9.28 -5.50 5.99
CA ASP A 40 8.19 -4.73 5.39
C ASP A 40 7.85 -5.21 3.97
N VAL A 41 8.80 -5.80 3.25
CA VAL A 41 8.55 -6.41 1.92
C VAL A 41 7.46 -7.49 2.01
N ASN A 42 7.57 -8.40 2.96
CA ASN A 42 6.57 -9.47 3.12
C ASN A 42 5.18 -8.92 3.50
N VAL A 43 5.15 -7.84 4.29
CA VAL A 43 3.89 -7.17 4.67
C VAL A 43 3.29 -6.46 3.46
N LEU A 44 4.12 -5.81 2.64
CA LEU A 44 3.70 -5.17 1.41
C LEU A 44 3.03 -6.17 0.45
N ASP A 45 3.63 -7.34 0.25
CA ASP A 45 3.05 -8.38 -0.62
C ASP A 45 1.64 -8.77 -0.16
N HIS A 46 1.48 -9.06 1.13
CA HIS A 46 0.18 -9.37 1.71
C HIS A 46 -0.82 -8.24 1.49
N MET A 47 -0.39 -6.98 1.69
CA MET A 47 -1.26 -5.82 1.46
C MET A 47 -1.64 -5.63 -0.01
N LEU A 48 -0.75 -5.98 -0.96
CA LEU A 48 -1.04 -5.94 -2.40
C LEU A 48 -2.03 -7.03 -2.80
N GLU A 49 -1.96 -8.22 -2.21
CA GLU A 49 -2.98 -9.28 -2.39
C GLU A 49 -4.35 -8.80 -1.91
N LEU A 50 -4.43 -8.22 -0.70
CA LEU A 50 -5.67 -7.64 -0.19
C LEU A 50 -6.22 -6.53 -1.07
N TYR A 51 -5.33 -5.69 -1.61
CA TYR A 51 -5.71 -4.65 -2.56
C TYR A 51 -6.26 -5.26 -3.85
N ALA A 52 -5.62 -6.28 -4.42
CA ALA A 52 -6.08 -6.95 -5.64
C ALA A 52 -7.49 -7.56 -5.45
N GLU A 53 -7.70 -8.29 -4.34
CA GLU A 53 -9.02 -8.83 -3.99
C GLU A 53 -10.09 -7.74 -3.85
N ALA A 54 -9.75 -6.61 -3.21
CA ALA A 54 -10.68 -5.50 -3.06
C ALA A 54 -10.94 -4.77 -4.38
N LYS A 55 -9.94 -4.68 -5.26
CA LYS A 55 -10.01 -4.03 -6.57
C LYS A 55 -10.98 -4.74 -7.52
N ASP A 56 -11.05 -6.07 -7.45
CA ASP A 56 -12.03 -6.86 -8.22
C ASP A 56 -13.48 -6.44 -7.91
N LEU A 57 -13.75 -6.08 -6.65
CA LEU A 57 -15.06 -5.63 -6.17
C LEU A 57 -15.25 -4.11 -6.28
N ASN A 58 -14.16 -3.34 -6.21
CA ASN A 58 -14.13 -1.89 -6.34
C ASN A 58 -13.09 -1.47 -7.38
N PRO A 59 -13.43 -1.48 -8.69
CA PRO A 59 -12.49 -1.16 -9.76
C PRO A 59 -11.93 0.28 -9.73
N LYS A 60 -12.51 1.17 -8.92
CA LYS A 60 -12.04 2.56 -8.78
C LYS A 60 -10.96 2.74 -7.70
N LEU A 61 -10.75 1.74 -6.84
CA LEU A 61 -9.78 1.80 -5.75
C LEU A 61 -8.36 2.02 -6.30
N LEU A 62 -7.65 3.01 -5.78
CA LEU A 62 -6.24 3.26 -6.11
C LEU A 62 -5.35 2.86 -4.93
N SER A 63 -4.11 2.44 -5.21
CA SER A 63 -3.12 2.12 -4.18
C SER A 63 -1.89 3.01 -4.28
N LEU A 64 -1.49 3.59 -3.14
CA LEU A 64 -0.30 4.43 -2.99
C LEU A 64 0.63 3.80 -1.96
N ILE A 65 1.84 3.42 -2.37
CA ILE A 65 2.88 2.93 -1.47
C ILE A 65 3.67 4.13 -0.96
N LEU A 66 3.61 4.38 0.34
CA LEU A 66 4.33 5.47 0.98
C LEU A 66 5.62 4.92 1.58
N VAL A 67 6.74 5.13 0.89
CA VAL A 67 8.05 4.76 1.44
C VAL A 67 8.41 5.71 2.58
N ASN A 68 8.41 5.20 3.81
CA ASN A 68 8.58 6.01 5.02
C ASN A 68 9.79 5.57 5.86
N ARG A 69 10.17 6.41 6.83
CA ARG A 69 11.31 6.18 7.75
C ARG A 69 12.62 5.85 7.03
N VAL A 70 12.83 6.41 5.84
CA VAL A 70 14.06 6.25 5.07
C VAL A 70 15.23 6.84 5.87
N SER A 71 16.27 6.03 6.07
CA SER A 71 17.46 6.50 6.79
C SER A 71 18.22 7.55 5.97
N PRO A 72 18.63 8.68 6.57
CA PRO A 72 19.48 9.65 5.90
C PRO A 72 20.94 9.17 5.75
N ASN A 73 21.28 8.00 6.31
CA ASN A 73 22.62 7.42 6.20
C ASN A 73 22.91 7.00 4.74
N PRO A 74 23.93 7.57 4.08
CA PRO A 74 24.26 7.25 2.70
C PRO A 74 24.53 5.75 2.45
N PHE A 75 25.06 5.04 3.45
CA PHE A 75 25.34 3.60 3.36
C PHE A 75 24.07 2.75 3.25
N LEU A 76 22.91 3.26 3.67
CA LEU A 76 21.62 2.58 3.62
C LEU A 76 20.79 2.94 2.37
N THR A 77 21.32 3.78 1.48
CA THR A 77 20.66 4.13 0.19
C THR A 77 20.39 2.89 -0.67
N LYS A 78 21.18 1.83 -0.51
CA LYS A 78 20.99 0.56 -1.24
C LYS A 78 19.65 -0.09 -0.90
N GLU A 79 19.25 -0.13 0.36
CA GLU A 79 17.96 -0.69 0.81
C GLU A 79 16.78 0.03 0.14
N LEU A 80 16.84 1.36 0.07
CA LEU A 80 15.82 2.17 -0.60
C LEU A 80 15.70 1.84 -2.10
N ARG A 81 16.84 1.70 -2.79
CA ARG A 81 16.83 1.31 -4.21
C ARG A 81 16.25 -0.09 -4.39
N ASN A 82 16.70 -1.05 -3.58
CA ASN A 82 16.20 -2.41 -3.62
C ASN A 82 14.67 -2.46 -3.43
N LEU A 83 14.13 -1.71 -2.46
CA LEU A 83 12.68 -1.65 -2.25
C LEU A 83 11.95 -1.05 -3.46
N LYS A 84 12.47 0.01 -4.08
CA LYS A 84 11.85 0.61 -5.27
C LYS A 84 11.86 -0.34 -6.46
N ASP A 85 12.98 -1.02 -6.69
CA ASP A 85 13.11 -2.01 -7.75
C ASP A 85 12.16 -3.19 -7.50
N TYR A 86 12.07 -3.65 -6.24
CA TYR A 86 11.12 -4.67 -5.82
C TYR A 86 9.67 -4.27 -6.15
N ILE A 87 9.24 -3.09 -5.70
CA ILE A 87 7.86 -2.61 -5.96
C ILE A 87 7.58 -2.55 -7.46
N HIS A 88 8.56 -2.12 -8.27
CA HIS A 88 8.39 -2.06 -9.73
C HIS A 88 8.15 -3.44 -10.34
N VAL A 89 8.93 -4.45 -9.92
CA VAL A 89 8.78 -5.84 -10.38
C VAL A 89 7.46 -6.43 -9.91
N THR A 90 7.15 -6.36 -8.62
CA THR A 90 5.90 -6.91 -8.05
C THR A 90 4.66 -6.31 -8.71
N LYS A 91 4.68 -5.00 -8.98
CA LYS A 91 3.60 -4.31 -9.70
C LYS A 91 3.35 -4.92 -11.08
N GLN A 92 4.41 -5.26 -11.81
CA GLN A 92 4.30 -5.87 -13.14
C GLN A 92 3.83 -7.32 -13.04
N GLU A 93 4.38 -8.10 -12.12
CA GLU A 93 4.02 -9.52 -11.93
C GLU A 93 2.56 -9.70 -11.53
N MET A 94 2.02 -8.80 -10.70
CA MET A 94 0.63 -8.82 -10.27
C MET A 94 -0.33 -8.05 -11.20
N CYS A 95 0.16 -7.47 -12.31
CA CYS A 95 -0.63 -6.65 -13.24
C CYS A 95 -1.37 -5.46 -12.57
N LEU A 96 -0.78 -4.84 -11.54
CA LEU A 96 -1.43 -3.79 -10.73
C LEU A 96 -1.05 -2.38 -11.19
N GLU A 97 -1.45 -1.98 -12.40
CA GLU A 97 -1.04 -0.71 -13.03
C GLU A 97 -1.36 0.55 -12.20
N ASP A 98 -2.41 0.49 -11.37
CA ASP A 98 -2.89 1.59 -10.54
C ASP A 98 -2.08 1.81 -9.25
N VAL A 99 -1.13 0.92 -8.92
CA VAL A 99 -0.23 1.08 -7.77
C VAL A 99 0.82 2.15 -8.09
N LYS A 100 0.94 3.17 -7.24
CA LYS A 100 1.95 4.24 -7.38
C LYS A 100 2.85 4.29 -6.14
N VAL A 101 4.11 4.70 -6.33
CA VAL A 101 5.13 4.91 -5.29
C VAL A 101 5.56 6.36 -5.28
#